data_AF-W5M4S8-F1
#
_entry.id   AF-W5M4S8-F1
#
_cell.length_a   1.000
_cell.length_b   1.000
_cell.length_c   1.000
_cell.angle_alpha   90.00
_cell.angle_beta   90.00
_cell.angle_gamma   90.00
#
_symmetry.space_group_name_H-M   'P 1'
#
loop_
_entity.id
_entity.type
_entity.pdbx_description
1 polymer ?
#
loop_
_entity_poly.entity_id
_entity_poly.type
_entity_poly.pdbx_seq_one_letter_code
_entity_poly.pdbx_strand_id
1 'polypeptide(L)'
;FLELAVFPVLLPGLEAMLREAQSQHCLEFASSKQTGCRLYIQWFKYNKNPIRQGEEPVSFEQIPFVQDWLREHPRPPIPLSLLLSDDEAVVLIQAFWRGYKVRCDREVQELRQWQRELREDSRSIRQRVEEFWAQRESRVGREIEDPEEAAQPNYSGVSIRLLSPTPQNTLILSSTTPNPATLSPSLESSDE
;
A
#
# COMPACT_ATOMS: atom_id res chain seq x y z
N PHE A 1 -25.67 -14.12 47.91
CA PHE A 1 -24.87 -13.06 47.24
C PHE A 1 -25.08 -13.06 45.73
N LEU A 2 -24.81 -14.16 45.02
CA LEU A 2 -25.00 -14.26 43.56
C LEU A 2 -26.44 -13.94 43.10
N GLU A 3 -27.44 -14.53 43.76
CA GLU A 3 -28.85 -14.34 43.40
C GLU A 3 -29.38 -12.92 43.64
N LEU A 4 -28.83 -12.23 44.64
CA LEU A 4 -29.32 -10.92 45.07
C LEU A 4 -28.60 -9.76 44.38
N ALA A 5 -27.32 -9.91 44.05
CA ALA A 5 -26.50 -8.81 43.53
C ALA A 5 -26.12 -8.97 42.06
N VAL A 6 -25.91 -10.21 41.59
CA VAL A 6 -25.31 -10.46 40.27
C VAL A 6 -26.37 -10.81 39.23
N PHE A 7 -27.30 -11.71 39.54
CA PHE A 7 -28.33 -12.15 38.60
C PHE A 7 -29.29 -11.05 38.14
N PRO A 8 -29.75 -10.11 38.99
CA PRO A 8 -30.65 -9.04 38.56
C PRO A 8 -30.03 -8.12 37.49
N VAL A 9 -28.71 -7.97 37.48
CA VAL A 9 -27.98 -7.15 36.50
C VAL A 9 -27.54 -7.98 35.29
N LEU A 10 -27.20 -9.26 35.50
CA LEU A 10 -26.72 -10.14 34.45
C LEU A 10 -27.85 -10.63 33.52
N LEU A 11 -28.98 -11.06 34.09
CA LEU A 11 -30.07 -11.70 33.35
C LEU A 11 -30.66 -10.79 32.27
N PRO A 12 -30.97 -9.51 32.53
CA PRO A 12 -31.47 -8.61 31.49
C PRO A 12 -30.46 -8.39 30.37
N GLY A 13 -29.16 -8.39 30.69
CA GLY A 13 -28.10 -8.25 29.69
C GLY A 13 -27.94 -9.49 28.81
N LEU A 14 -28.09 -10.68 29.38
CA LEU A 14 -28.11 -11.93 28.62
C LEU A 14 -29.37 -12.03 27.75
N GLU A 15 -30.53 -11.62 28.26
CA GLU A 15 -31.78 -11.62 27.50
C GLU A 15 -31.70 -10.65 26.30
N ALA A 16 -31.23 -9.42 26.53
CA ALA A 16 -31.06 -8.44 25.45
C ALA A 16 -30.06 -8.94 24.39
N MET A 17 -28.97 -9.56 24.83
CA MET A 17 -27.99 -10.17 23.93
C MET A 17 -28.61 -11.26 23.06
N LEU A 18 -29.41 -12.15 23.65
CA LEU A 18 -30.05 -13.23 22.90
C LEU A 18 -31.06 -12.69 21.88
N ARG A 19 -31.81 -11.63 22.22
CA ARG A 19 -32.73 -10.98 21.27
C ARG A 19 -32.00 -10.35 20.10
N GLU A 20 -30.86 -9.70 20.33
CA GLU A 20 -30.06 -9.13 19.24
C GLU A 20 -29.32 -10.21 18.43
N ALA A 21 -28.84 -11.26 19.09
CA ALA A 21 -28.26 -12.41 18.40
C ALA A 21 -29.29 -13.09 17.50
N GLN A 22 -30.55 -13.15 17.92
CA GLN A 22 -31.65 -13.67 17.13
C GLN A 22 -31.98 -12.75 15.94
N SER A 23 -32.05 -11.42 16.14
CA SER A 23 -32.33 -10.48 15.05
C SER A 23 -31.24 -10.44 13.99
N GLN A 24 -29.98 -10.68 14.37
CA GLN A 24 -28.84 -10.70 13.45
C GLN A 24 -28.55 -12.10 12.85
N HIS A 25 -29.46 -13.07 13.07
CA HIS A 25 -29.31 -14.48 12.66
C HIS A 25 -27.96 -15.10 13.07
N CYS A 26 -27.38 -14.65 14.18
CA CYS A 26 -26.07 -15.09 14.68
C CYS A 26 -26.08 -16.54 15.16
N LEU A 27 -27.26 -17.13 15.39
CA LEU A 27 -27.45 -18.49 15.90
C LEU A 27 -27.58 -19.53 14.78
N GLU A 28 -27.90 -19.11 13.56
CA GLU A 28 -28.16 -20.01 12.42
C GLU A 28 -26.86 -20.42 11.71
N PHE A 29 -25.87 -19.54 11.70
CA PHE A 29 -24.56 -19.80 11.13
C PHE A 29 -23.51 -19.82 12.23
N ALA A 30 -22.76 -20.92 12.35
CA ALA A 30 -21.66 -21.09 13.31
C ALA A 30 -20.43 -20.24 12.97
N SER A 31 -20.62 -18.93 12.77
CA SER A 31 -19.61 -18.00 12.28
C SER A 31 -19.45 -16.87 13.28
N SER A 32 -18.20 -16.57 13.66
CA SER A 32 -17.56 -15.33 14.18
C SER A 32 -18.37 -14.17 14.84
N LYS A 33 -19.65 -14.00 14.56
CA LYS A 33 -20.57 -13.02 15.16
C LYS A 33 -20.80 -13.23 16.66
N GLN A 34 -20.45 -14.40 17.18
CA GLN A 34 -20.42 -14.70 18.63
C GLN A 34 -19.50 -13.74 19.41
N THR A 35 -18.47 -13.16 18.78
CA THR A 35 -17.65 -12.10 19.38
C THR A 35 -18.47 -10.85 19.67
N GLY A 36 -19.43 -10.49 18.81
CA GLY A 36 -20.31 -9.32 19.01
C GLY A 36 -21.18 -9.44 20.26
N CYS A 37 -21.65 -10.65 20.57
CA CYS A 37 -22.45 -10.93 21.76
C CYS A 37 -21.70 -10.62 23.07
N ARG A 38 -20.39 -10.92 23.13
CA ARG A 38 -19.54 -10.60 24.29
C ARG A 38 -19.36 -9.09 24.48
N LEU A 39 -19.18 -8.35 23.39
CA LEU A 39 -19.03 -6.88 23.42
C LEU A 39 -20.35 -6.21 23.81
N TYR A 40 -21.47 -6.76 23.35
CA TYR A 40 -22.80 -6.28 23.71
C TYR A 40 -23.12 -6.41 25.19
N ILE A 41 -22.80 -7.56 25.82
CA ILE A 41 -22.98 -7.72 27.29
C ILE A 41 -22.19 -6.65 28.05
N GLN A 42 -20.95 -6.39 27.62
CA GLN A 42 -20.07 -5.46 28.28
C GLN A 42 -20.55 -4.01 28.14
N TRP A 43 -20.99 -3.63 26.95
CA TRP A 43 -21.65 -2.35 26.67
C TRP A 43 -22.95 -2.19 27.46
N PHE A 44 -23.82 -3.20 27.44
CA PHE A 44 -25.12 -3.17 28.12
C PHE A 44 -24.94 -3.05 29.63
N LYS A 45 -24.01 -3.82 30.22
CA LYS A 45 -23.68 -3.71 31.65
C LYS A 45 -23.13 -2.35 32.03
N TYR A 46 -22.32 -1.75 31.16
CA TYR A 46 -21.74 -0.44 31.42
C TYR A 46 -22.81 0.66 31.40
N ASN A 47 -23.73 0.62 30.44
CA ASN A 47 -24.79 1.62 30.29
C ASN A 47 -25.98 1.43 31.24
N LYS A 48 -26.23 0.20 31.71
CA LYS A 48 -27.28 -0.11 32.70
C LYS A 48 -26.77 -0.08 34.14
N ASN A 49 -25.54 0.38 34.36
CA ASN A 49 -24.99 0.50 35.70
C ASN A 49 -25.78 1.55 36.51
N PRO A 50 -26.36 1.20 37.67
CA PRO A 50 -27.09 2.15 38.52
C PRO A 50 -26.27 3.39 38.92
N ILE A 51 -24.94 3.28 38.96
CA ILE A 51 -24.02 4.39 39.29
C ILE A 51 -23.99 5.47 38.19
N ARG A 52 -24.37 5.13 36.96
CA ARG A 52 -24.30 6.01 35.77
C ARG A 52 -25.67 6.36 35.20
N GLN A 53 -26.75 6.12 35.95
CA GLN A 53 -28.11 6.47 35.52
C GLN A 53 -28.23 8.00 35.37
N GLY A 54 -28.22 8.47 34.12
CA GLY A 54 -28.26 9.90 33.77
C GLY A 54 -27.18 10.36 32.80
N GLU A 55 -26.16 9.52 32.53
CA GLU A 55 -25.16 9.77 31.48
C GLU A 55 -25.67 9.29 30.11
N GLU A 56 -25.27 9.97 29.03
CA GLU A 56 -25.57 9.53 27.67
C GLU A 56 -24.93 8.17 27.35
N PRO A 57 -25.61 7.29 26.58
CA PRO A 57 -25.06 5.98 26.21
C PRO A 57 -23.74 6.11 25.45
N VAL A 58 -22.68 5.51 25.99
CA VAL A 58 -21.34 5.53 25.38
C VAL A 58 -21.22 4.39 24.36
N SER A 59 -20.61 4.65 23.20
CA SER A 59 -20.28 3.61 22.22
C SER A 59 -19.23 2.65 22.77
N PHE A 60 -19.29 1.36 22.42
CA PHE A 60 -18.40 0.32 22.96
C PHE A 60 -16.90 0.68 22.83
N GLU A 61 -16.50 1.29 21.71
CA GLU A 61 -15.11 1.65 21.42
C GLU A 61 -14.59 2.80 22.27
N GLN A 62 -15.49 3.60 22.84
CA GLN A 62 -15.18 4.78 23.63
C GLN A 62 -15.15 4.48 25.14
N ILE A 63 -15.43 3.24 25.53
CA ILE A 63 -15.37 2.84 26.93
C ILE A 63 -13.89 2.83 27.37
N PRO A 64 -13.50 3.54 28.46
CA PRO A 64 -12.09 3.75 28.81
C PRO A 64 -11.28 2.46 28.94
N PHE A 65 -11.80 1.47 29.68
CA PHE A 65 -11.08 0.20 29.84
C PHE A 65 -11.00 -0.63 28.54
N VAL A 66 -11.97 -0.46 27.62
CA VAL A 66 -11.93 -1.12 26.30
C VAL A 66 -10.86 -0.46 25.45
N GLN A 67 -10.77 0.86 25.48
CA GLN A 67 -9.79 1.61 24.71
C GLN A 67 -8.36 1.28 25.15
N ASP A 68 -8.11 1.22 26.45
CA ASP A 68 -6.79 0.86 26.98
C ASP A 68 -6.43 -0.59 26.60
N TRP A 69 -7.39 -1.52 26.69
CA TRP A 69 -7.20 -2.91 26.25
C TRP A 69 -6.93 -3.03 24.75
N LEU A 70 -7.65 -2.28 23.91
CA LEU A 70 -7.46 -2.29 22.45
C LEU A 70 -6.14 -1.66 22.01
N ARG A 71 -5.56 -0.76 22.81
CA ARG A 71 -4.21 -0.22 22.56
C ARG A 71 -3.14 -1.29 22.78
N GLU A 72 -3.26 -2.08 23.84
CA GLU A 72 -2.33 -3.17 24.14
C GLU A 72 -2.52 -4.37 23.20
N HIS A 73 -3.75 -4.60 22.74
CA HIS A 73 -4.12 -5.72 21.89
C HIS A 73 -4.94 -5.24 20.67
N PRO A 74 -4.28 -4.78 19.58
CA PRO A 74 -4.99 -4.37 18.39
C PRO A 74 -5.78 -5.55 17.82
N ARG A 75 -7.05 -5.31 17.49
CA ARG A 75 -7.90 -6.36 16.90
C ARG A 75 -7.36 -6.73 15.51
N PRO A 76 -7.36 -8.03 15.17
CA PRO A 76 -7.05 -8.44 13.80
C PRO A 76 -8.08 -7.83 12.84
N PRO A 77 -7.69 -7.57 11.57
CA PRO A 77 -8.60 -7.03 10.58
C PRO A 77 -9.80 -7.95 10.41
N ILE A 78 -10.99 -7.36 10.37
CA ILE A 78 -12.24 -8.09 10.22
C ILE A 78 -12.23 -8.76 8.83
N PRO A 79 -12.55 -10.06 8.72
CA PRO A 79 -12.57 -10.73 7.44
C PRO A 79 -13.61 -10.10 6.52
N LEU A 80 -13.27 -9.95 5.24
CA LEU A 80 -14.13 -9.30 4.23
C LEU A 80 -15.50 -9.96 4.11
N SER A 81 -15.60 -11.26 4.37
CA SER A 81 -16.88 -11.99 4.38
C SER A 81 -17.90 -11.47 5.40
N LEU A 82 -17.46 -10.74 6.44
CA LEU A 82 -18.35 -10.12 7.43
C LEU A 82 -18.67 -8.66 7.11
N LEU A 83 -17.85 -8.01 6.28
CA LEU A 83 -17.98 -6.59 5.96
C LEU A 83 -18.78 -6.36 4.67
N LEU A 84 -18.63 -7.27 3.71
CA LEU A 84 -19.24 -7.14 2.40
C LEU A 84 -20.72 -7.54 2.44
N SER A 85 -21.55 -6.75 1.78
CA SER A 85 -22.90 -7.18 1.42
C SER A 85 -22.87 -8.27 0.34
N ASP A 86 -23.94 -9.04 0.22
CA ASP A 86 -24.04 -10.10 -0.78
C ASP A 86 -23.87 -9.55 -2.20
N ASP A 87 -24.43 -8.37 -2.49
CA ASP A 87 -24.32 -7.72 -3.81
C ASP A 87 -22.87 -7.34 -4.14
N GLU A 88 -22.15 -6.73 -3.19
CA GLU A 88 -20.73 -6.39 -3.36
C GLU A 88 -19.87 -7.64 -3.52
N ALA A 89 -20.15 -8.68 -2.72
CA ALA A 89 -19.45 -9.95 -2.80
C ALA A 89 -19.65 -10.61 -4.18
N VAL A 90 -20.86 -10.57 -4.73
CA VAL A 90 -21.16 -11.09 -6.07
C VAL A 90 -20.35 -10.38 -7.14
N VAL A 91 -20.30 -9.04 -7.12
CA VAL A 91 -19.52 -8.26 -8.09
C VAL A 91 -18.03 -8.64 -8.02
N LEU A 92 -17.49 -8.75 -6.82
CA LEU A 92 -16.08 -9.14 -6.61
C LEU A 92 -15.80 -10.55 -7.13
N ILE A 93 -16.64 -11.53 -6.77
CA ILE A 93 -16.49 -12.92 -7.22
C ILE A 93 -16.59 -13.00 -8.75
N GLN A 94 -17.56 -12.31 -9.36
CA GLN A 94 -17.71 -12.28 -10.82
C GLN A 94 -16.52 -11.64 -11.51
N ALA A 95 -15.99 -10.53 -11.00
CA ALA A 95 -14.80 -9.89 -11.53
C ALA A 95 -13.57 -10.80 -11.44
N PHE A 96 -13.38 -11.47 -10.30
CA PHE A 96 -12.32 -12.45 -10.11
C PHE A 96 -12.44 -13.63 -11.09
N TRP A 97 -13.65 -14.15 -11.29
CA TRP A 97 -13.90 -15.26 -12.21
C TRP A 97 -13.64 -14.89 -13.67
N ARG A 98 -14.10 -13.71 -14.11
CA ARG A 98 -13.81 -13.20 -15.46
C ARG A 98 -12.31 -13.06 -15.67
N GLY A 99 -11.60 -12.50 -14.68
CA GLY A 99 -10.15 -12.39 -14.71
C GLY A 99 -9.46 -13.77 -14.70
N TYR A 100 -9.98 -14.74 -13.95
CA TYR A 100 -9.46 -16.12 -13.93
C TYR A 100 -9.60 -16.78 -15.31
N LYS A 101 -10.77 -16.66 -15.94
CA LYS A 101 -11.01 -17.19 -17.29
C LYS A 101 -9.99 -16.69 -18.30
N VAL A 102 -9.77 -15.38 -18.36
CA VAL A 102 -8.76 -14.77 -19.25
C VAL A 102 -7.34 -15.27 -18.93
N ARG A 103 -7.03 -15.53 -17.66
CA ARG A 103 -5.73 -16.11 -17.28
C ARG A 103 -5.60 -17.58 -17.64
N CYS A 104 -6.70 -18.32 -17.76
CA CYS A 104 -6.66 -19.71 -18.22
C CYS A 104 -6.43 -19.83 -19.72
N ASP A 105 -6.70 -18.76 -20.49
CA ASP A 105 -6.50 -18.77 -21.93
C ASP A 105 -5.04 -19.00 -22.28
N ARG A 106 -4.81 -19.95 -23.20
CA ARG A 106 -3.47 -20.43 -23.54
C ARG A 106 -2.59 -19.31 -24.13
N GLU A 107 -3.13 -18.51 -25.04
CA GLU A 107 -2.41 -17.38 -25.64
C GLU A 107 -1.97 -16.35 -24.59
N VAL A 108 -2.81 -16.10 -23.59
CA VAL A 108 -2.50 -15.19 -22.48
C VAL A 108 -1.41 -15.76 -21.58
N GLN A 109 -1.39 -17.08 -21.36
CA GLN A 109 -0.32 -17.76 -20.61
C GLN A 109 1.00 -17.73 -21.35
N GLU A 110 1.01 -18.03 -22.65
CA GLU A 110 2.19 -17.96 -23.52
C GLU A 110 2.77 -16.53 -23.53
N LEU A 111 1.91 -15.51 -23.69
CA LEU A 111 2.32 -14.10 -23.61
C LEU A 111 2.93 -13.75 -22.25
N ARG A 112 2.36 -14.23 -21.14
CA ARG A 112 2.89 -13.99 -19.79
C ARG A 112 4.26 -14.63 -19.58
N GLN A 113 4.49 -15.81 -20.14
CA GLN A 113 5.79 -16.50 -20.10
C GLN A 113 6.81 -15.70 -20.91
N TRP A 114 6.47 -15.33 -22.15
CA TRP A 114 7.33 -14.50 -22.98
C TRP A 114 7.68 -13.15 -22.33
N GLN A 115 6.70 -12.46 -21.72
CA GLN A 115 6.97 -11.22 -20.97
C GLN A 115 7.88 -11.44 -19.74
N ARG A 116 7.87 -12.63 -19.14
CA ARG A 116 8.78 -12.97 -18.03
C ARG A 116 10.20 -13.16 -18.56
N GLU A 117 10.36 -13.92 -19.63
CA GLU A 117 11.64 -14.14 -20.32
C GLU A 117 12.25 -12.81 -20.75
N LEU A 118 11.48 -11.92 -21.37
CA LEU A 118 11.96 -10.58 -21.73
C LEU A 118 12.46 -9.75 -20.54
N ARG A 119 11.82 -9.86 -19.36
CA ARG A 119 12.29 -9.15 -18.15
C ARG A 119 13.58 -9.74 -17.59
N GLU A 120 13.82 -11.03 -17.82
CA GLU A 120 15.06 -11.72 -17.45
C GLU A 120 16.18 -11.37 -18.43
N ASP A 121 15.89 -11.44 -19.73
CA ASP A 121 16.81 -11.02 -20.79
C ASP A 121 17.16 -9.53 -20.69
N SER A 122 16.20 -8.66 -20.39
CA SER A 122 16.49 -7.23 -20.20
C SER A 122 17.40 -6.98 -19.00
N ARG A 123 17.29 -7.79 -17.93
CA ARG A 123 18.21 -7.72 -16.78
C ARG A 123 19.61 -8.18 -17.16
N SER A 124 19.73 -9.28 -17.91
CA SER A 124 21.02 -9.79 -18.38
C SER A 124 21.68 -8.83 -19.37
N ILE A 125 20.90 -8.17 -20.24
CA ILE A 125 21.40 -7.11 -21.13
C ILE A 125 21.92 -5.92 -20.34
N ARG A 126 21.18 -5.44 -19.32
CA ARG A 126 21.65 -4.33 -18.46
C ARG A 126 22.97 -4.65 -17.77
N GLN A 127 23.09 -5.84 -17.19
CA GLN A 127 24.33 -6.30 -16.54
C GLN A 127 25.48 -6.39 -17.55
N ARG A 128 25.25 -6.97 -18.74
CA ARG A 128 26.26 -7.04 -19.80
C ARG A 128 26.69 -5.65 -20.29
N VAL A 129 25.77 -4.69 -20.36
CA VAL A 129 26.07 -3.31 -20.73
C VAL A 129 26.92 -2.64 -19.64
N GLU A 130 26.57 -2.82 -18.36
CA GLU A 130 27.37 -2.32 -17.23
C GLU A 130 28.79 -2.93 -17.22
N GLU A 131 28.90 -4.25 -17.38
CA GLU A 131 30.20 -4.95 -17.49
C GLU A 131 31.02 -4.47 -18.69
N PHE A 132 30.36 -4.24 -19.84
CA PHE A 132 31.02 -3.72 -21.04
C PHE A 132 31.58 -2.31 -20.82
N TRP A 133 30.79 -1.41 -20.21
CA TRP A 133 31.26 -0.05 -19.89
C TRP A 133 32.37 -0.08 -18.84
N ALA A 134 32.25 -0.89 -17.78
CA ALA A 134 33.29 -1.06 -16.78
C ALA A 134 34.61 -1.58 -17.38
N GLN A 135 34.54 -2.55 -18.30
CA GLN A 135 35.71 -3.05 -19.01
C GLN A 135 36.35 -1.97 -19.89
N ARG A 136 35.55 -1.17 -20.60
CA ARG A 136 36.03 -0.09 -21.45
C ARG A 136 36.69 1.01 -20.63
N GLU A 137 36.08 1.43 -19.53
CA GLU A 137 36.62 2.41 -18.59
C GLU A 137 37.93 1.93 -17.97
N SER A 138 38.02 0.66 -17.57
CA SER A 138 39.28 0.10 -17.03
C SER A 138 40.42 0.06 -18.05
N ARG A 139 40.11 -0.15 -19.33
CA ARG A 139 41.10 -0.17 -20.41
C ARG A 139 41.61 1.23 -20.75
N VAL A 140 40.70 2.21 -20.80
CA VAL A 140 41.06 3.62 -20.98
C VAL A 140 41.81 4.16 -19.75
N GLY A 141 41.43 3.74 -18.54
CA GLY A 141 42.14 4.07 -17.30
C GLY A 141 43.58 3.54 -17.28
N ARG A 142 43.81 2.29 -17.73
CA ARG A 142 45.18 1.73 -17.87
C ARG A 142 46.02 2.42 -18.95
N GLU A 143 45.42 2.83 -20.07
CA GLU A 143 46.14 3.60 -21.10
C GLU A 143 46.53 5.02 -20.64
N ILE A 144 45.86 5.55 -19.59
CA ILE A 144 46.20 6.84 -18.97
C ILE A 144 47.22 6.70 -17.83
N GLU A 145 47.29 5.53 -17.17
CA GLU A 145 48.31 5.24 -16.14
C GLU A 145 49.68 4.87 -16.72
N ASP A 146 49.77 4.56 -18.02
CA ASP A 146 51.03 4.18 -18.69
C ASP A 146 51.42 5.11 -19.87
N PRO A 147 51.60 6.43 -19.64
CA PRO A 147 52.51 7.22 -20.46
C PRO A 147 53.49 8.01 -19.59
N GLU A 148 54.47 7.33 -19.00
CA GLU A 148 55.78 7.96 -18.88
C GLU A 148 56.62 7.52 -20.07
N GLU A 149 57.00 8.52 -20.87
CA GLU A 149 58.15 8.49 -21.80
C GLU A 149 57.90 8.06 -23.26
N ALA A 150 57.23 8.92 -24.05
CA ALA A 150 57.76 9.34 -25.35
C ALA A 150 57.00 10.55 -25.96
N ALA A 151 57.78 11.60 -26.25
CA ALA A 151 57.59 12.61 -27.29
C ALA A 151 56.47 13.68 -27.13
N GLN A 152 56.97 14.90 -26.92
CA GLN A 152 56.43 16.23 -27.24
C GLN A 152 55.10 16.31 -28.03
N PRO A 153 54.14 17.15 -27.60
CA PRO A 153 52.87 17.32 -28.29
C PRO A 153 53.08 18.23 -29.52
N ASN A 154 53.20 17.62 -30.70
CA ASN A 154 52.89 18.30 -31.95
C ASN A 154 51.38 18.35 -32.09
N TYR A 155 50.78 19.47 -31.66
CA TYR A 155 49.38 19.80 -31.87
C TYR A 155 49.08 19.98 -33.36
N SER A 156 49.03 18.89 -34.12
CA SER A 156 48.32 18.87 -35.40
C SER A 156 46.85 18.65 -35.07
N GLY A 157 46.06 19.71 -35.16
CA GLY A 157 44.63 19.70 -34.89
C GLY A 157 43.89 18.79 -35.87
N VAL A 158 43.73 17.51 -35.52
CA VAL A 158 42.79 16.62 -36.17
C VAL A 158 41.44 16.78 -35.47
N SER A 159 40.57 17.60 -36.06
CA SER A 159 39.17 17.67 -35.64
C SER A 159 38.44 16.38 -36.05
N ILE A 160 38.15 15.52 -35.09
CA ILE A 160 37.28 14.36 -35.30
C ILE A 160 35.84 14.87 -35.30
N ARG A 161 35.21 14.90 -36.49
CA ARG A 161 33.77 15.19 -36.61
C ARG A 161 32.97 13.94 -36.29
N LEU A 162 32.40 13.90 -35.08
CA LEU A 162 31.33 12.97 -34.73
C LEU A 162 30.04 13.43 -35.40
N LEU A 163 29.63 12.73 -36.46
CA LEU A 163 28.31 12.88 -37.05
C LEU A 163 27.37 11.89 -36.37
N SER A 164 26.40 12.41 -35.61
CA SER A 164 25.31 11.63 -35.05
C SER A 164 24.42 11.09 -36.18
N PRO A 165 24.10 9.78 -36.22
CA PRO A 165 23.32 9.16 -37.28
C PRO A 165 21.82 9.34 -37.05
N THR A 166 21.38 10.53 -36.65
CA THR A 166 19.96 10.83 -36.42
C THR A 166 19.57 12.00 -37.32
N PRO A 167 18.72 11.80 -38.33
CA PRO A 167 18.29 12.89 -39.18
C PRO A 167 17.17 13.63 -38.46
N GLN A 168 17.49 14.64 -37.66
CA GLN A 168 16.49 15.61 -37.22
C GLN A 168 17.13 16.97 -36.91
N ASN A 169 16.94 17.83 -37.90
CA ASN A 169 17.07 19.28 -37.90
C ASN A 169 16.48 19.91 -36.61
N THR A 170 17.29 20.62 -35.81
CA THR A 170 16.83 21.75 -34.99
C THR A 170 18.04 22.64 -34.65
N LEU A 171 18.05 23.83 -35.24
CA LEU A 171 18.91 24.95 -34.86
C LEU A 171 18.58 25.35 -33.41
N ILE A 172 19.50 25.14 -32.47
CA ILE A 172 19.45 25.82 -31.17
C ILE A 172 20.60 26.82 -31.14
N LEU A 173 20.26 28.06 -31.50
CA LEU A 173 21.03 29.25 -31.18
C LEU A 173 21.21 29.31 -29.66
N SER A 174 22.46 29.27 -29.21
CA SER A 174 22.84 29.51 -27.83
C SER A 174 22.57 30.98 -27.46
N SER A 175 21.53 31.23 -26.67
CA SER A 175 21.38 32.49 -25.93
C SER A 175 21.55 32.22 -24.43
N THR A 176 22.69 32.67 -23.92
CA THR A 176 22.93 33.30 -22.62
C THR A 176 22.04 32.90 -21.43
N THR A 177 22.72 32.32 -20.43
CA THR A 177 22.36 32.07 -19.02
C THR A 177 21.55 33.20 -18.36
N PRO A 178 20.64 32.88 -17.42
CA PRO A 178 20.99 33.03 -16.01
C PRO A 178 20.50 31.89 -15.09
N ASN A 179 21.22 31.73 -13.97
CA ASN A 179 21.06 30.72 -12.93
C ASN A 179 19.68 30.75 -12.22
N PRO A 180 19.20 29.61 -11.69
CA PRO A 180 18.00 29.55 -10.85
C PRO A 180 18.37 29.57 -9.36
N ALA A 181 17.81 30.50 -8.59
CA ALA A 181 17.78 30.37 -7.14
C ALA A 181 16.51 30.99 -6.55
N THR A 182 15.80 30.15 -5.81
CA THR A 182 14.87 30.47 -4.71
C THR A 182 13.43 30.80 -5.07
N LEU A 183 12.56 29.78 -5.01
CA LEU A 183 11.15 29.94 -4.69
C LEU A 183 10.73 28.84 -3.70
N SER A 184 10.53 29.24 -2.45
CA SER A 184 9.63 28.56 -1.50
C SER A 184 8.39 29.45 -1.32
N PRO A 185 7.20 28.87 -1.10
CA PRO A 185 5.93 29.59 -1.11
C PRO A 185 5.54 30.07 0.29
N SER A 186 4.94 31.26 0.38
CA SER A 186 4.11 31.67 1.52
C SER A 186 2.83 32.31 1.02
N LEU A 187 1.71 31.78 1.52
CA LEU A 187 0.40 32.41 1.57
C LEU A 187 0.49 33.75 2.31
N GLU A 188 -0.21 34.76 1.83
CA GLU A 188 -1.01 35.62 2.73
C GLU A 188 -2.11 36.36 1.95
N SER A 189 -3.29 36.36 2.56
CA SER A 189 -4.50 37.10 2.20
C SER A 189 -4.33 38.60 2.45
N SER A 190 -4.97 39.42 1.62
CA SER A 190 -5.51 40.71 2.07
C SER A 190 -6.74 41.07 1.24
N ASP A 191 -7.75 41.50 1.99
CA ASP A 191 -9.04 42.04 1.57
C ASP A 191 -8.91 43.34 0.77
N GLU A 192 -9.83 43.54 -0.17
CA GLU A 192 -10.52 44.80 -0.48
C GLU A 192 -11.90 44.52 -1.08
#